data_AF-A0A7X6UZM8-F1
#
_entry.id   AF-A0A7X6UZM8-F1
#
_cell.length_a   1.000
_cell.length_b   1.000
_cell.length_c   1.000
_cell.angle_alpha   90.00
_cell.angle_beta   90.00
_cell.angle_gamma   90.00
#
_symmetry.space_group_name_H-M   'P 1'
#
loop_
_entity.id
_entity.type
_entity.pdbx_description
1 polymer ?
#
loop_
_entity_poly.entity_id
_entity_poly.type
_entity_poly.pdbx_seq_one_letter_code
_entity_poly.pdbx_strand_id
1 'polypeptide(L)'
;MARRNRKNGRTGNRPLYWSISVCTLAAALGMVYLHLYNTCERLERTNKKLEQERTALQELIKREEHSWESLSSIRNMDALMKQHGIAMTWPESSRIIHIADTPSEPPLYAQRRK
;
A
#
# COMPACT_ATOMS: atom_id res chain seq x y z
N MET A 1 7.94 -69.47 -59.96
CA MET A 1 7.26 -69.06 -58.71
C MET A 1 8.23 -68.21 -57.87
N ALA A 2 8.13 -66.89 -57.93
CA ALA A 2 9.02 -66.00 -57.17
C ALA A 2 8.41 -65.68 -55.80
N ARG A 3 9.09 -66.08 -54.72
CA ARG A 3 8.72 -65.76 -53.33
C ARG A 3 8.96 -64.27 -53.06
N ARG A 4 7.90 -63.51 -52.86
CA ARG A 4 7.93 -62.09 -52.46
C ARG A 4 8.36 -61.96 -51.00
N ASN A 5 9.58 -61.49 -50.76
CA ASN A 5 10.16 -61.30 -49.43
C ASN A 5 9.51 -60.09 -48.73
N ARG A 6 8.78 -60.33 -47.64
CA ARG A 6 7.91 -59.34 -46.96
C ARG A 6 8.56 -58.71 -45.72
N LYS A 7 9.88 -58.51 -45.73
CA LYS A 7 10.65 -58.16 -44.51
C LYS A 7 10.92 -56.67 -44.24
N ASN A 8 10.54 -55.73 -45.11
CA ASN A 8 10.78 -54.29 -44.88
C ASN A 8 9.50 -53.49 -44.60
N GLY A 9 8.68 -53.94 -43.64
CA GLY A 9 7.34 -53.39 -43.43
C GLY A 9 7.16 -52.35 -42.33
N ARG A 10 8.08 -52.20 -41.36
CA ARG A 10 7.85 -51.33 -40.19
C ARG A 10 9.14 -50.72 -39.66
N THR A 11 9.68 -49.74 -40.38
CA THR A 11 10.49 -48.69 -39.74
C THR A 11 9.52 -47.80 -38.98
N GLY A 12 9.29 -48.16 -37.71
CA GLY A 12 8.31 -47.50 -36.85
C GLY A 12 8.59 -46.01 -36.65
N ASN A 13 7.51 -45.25 -36.50
CA ASN A 13 7.43 -43.78 -36.39
C ASN A 13 8.13 -43.19 -35.13
N ARG A 14 9.12 -43.90 -34.55
CA ARG A 14 9.91 -43.47 -33.40
C ARG A 14 10.52 -42.06 -33.52
N PRO A 15 11.08 -41.63 -34.67
CA PRO A 15 11.58 -40.26 -34.78
C PRO A 15 10.46 -39.22 -34.74
N LEU A 16 9.25 -39.56 -35.22
CA LEU A 16 8.08 -38.68 -35.21
C LEU A 16 7.58 -38.45 -33.78
N TYR A 17 7.56 -39.48 -32.93
CA TYR A 17 7.17 -39.31 -31.53
C TYR A 17 8.17 -38.44 -30.75
N TRP A 18 9.47 -38.58 -31.04
CA TRP A 18 10.50 -37.75 -30.42
C TRP A 18 10.39 -36.29 -30.84
N SER A 19 10.16 -36.01 -32.13
CA SER A 19 10.01 -34.63 -32.61
C SER A 19 8.79 -33.95 -32.01
N ILE A 20 7.66 -34.66 -31.89
CA ILE A 20 6.45 -34.13 -31.26
C ILE A 20 6.72 -33.73 -29.80
N SER A 21 7.39 -34.58 -29.03
CA SER A 21 7.73 -34.30 -27.63
C SER A 21 8.64 -33.09 -27.46
N VAL A 22 9.63 -32.92 -28.35
CA VAL A 22 10.52 -31.75 -28.33
C VAL A 22 9.76 -30.48 -28.70
N CYS A 23 8.90 -30.54 -29.72
CA CYS A 23 8.08 -29.42 -30.12
C CYS A 23 7.08 -28.99 -29.03
N THR A 24 6.44 -29.94 -28.34
CA THR A 24 5.54 -29.61 -27.22
C THR A 24 6.29 -29.02 -26.04
N LEU A 25 7.48 -29.54 -25.71
CA LEU A 25 8.33 -28.95 -24.67
C LEU A 25 8.73 -27.51 -25.01
N ALA A 26 9.17 -27.27 -26.25
CA ALA A 26 9.53 -25.94 -26.72
C ALA A 26 8.33 -24.98 -26.70
N ALA A 27 7.15 -25.44 -27.11
CA ALA A 27 5.92 -24.66 -27.04
C ALA A 27 5.53 -24.32 -25.60
N ALA A 28 5.63 -25.29 -24.68
CA ALA A 28 5.35 -25.06 -23.26
C ALA A 28 6.32 -24.03 -22.64
N LEU A 29 7.62 -24.13 -22.94
CA LEU A 29 8.62 -23.14 -22.54
C LEU A 29 8.30 -21.74 -23.10
N GLY A 30 7.91 -21.66 -24.37
CA GLY A 30 7.47 -20.41 -24.99
C GLY A 30 6.26 -19.80 -24.30
N MET A 31 5.25 -20.60 -23.95
CA MET A 31 4.08 -20.13 -23.20
C MET A 31 4.45 -19.62 -21.81
N VAL A 32 5.30 -20.36 -21.08
CA VAL A 32 5.77 -19.95 -19.74
C VAL A 32 6.54 -18.63 -19.83
N TYR A 33 7.41 -18.48 -20.82
CA TYR A 33 8.15 -17.24 -21.04
C TYR A 33 7.22 -16.06 -21.32
N LEU A 34 6.26 -16.22 -22.24
CA LEU A 34 5.30 -15.18 -22.57
C LEU A 34 4.42 -14.82 -21.35
N HIS A 35 4.01 -15.83 -20.58
CA HIS A 35 3.26 -15.63 -19.36
C HIS A 35 4.07 -14.80 -18.36
N LEU A 36 5.34 -15.16 -18.15
CA LEU A 36 6.23 -14.46 -17.23
C LEU A 36 6.44 -12.99 -17.67
N TYR A 37 6.67 -12.77 -18.96
CA TYR A 37 6.82 -11.45 -19.54
C TYR A 37 5.57 -10.58 -19.28
N ASN A 38 4.38 -11.12 -19.58
CA ASN A 38 3.12 -10.43 -19.33
C ASN A 38 2.88 -10.16 -17.84
N THR A 39 3.27 -11.08 -16.95
CA THR A 39 3.15 -10.86 -15.50
C THR A 39 4.09 -9.76 -15.01
N CYS A 40 5.33 -9.72 -15.50
CA CYS A 40 6.29 -8.66 -15.17
C CYS A 40 5.77 -7.29 -15.62
N GLU A 41 5.24 -7.19 -16.84
CA GLU A 41 4.69 -5.93 -17.33
C GLU A 41 3.48 -5.47 -16.51
N ARG A 42 2.61 -6.41 -16.09
CA ARG A 42 1.49 -6.09 -15.18
C ARG A 42 1.99 -5.61 -13.83
N LEU A 43 3.01 -6.26 -13.24
CA LEU A 43 3.60 -5.86 -11.98
C LEU A 43 4.23 -4.47 -12.06
N GLU A 44 4.95 -4.16 -13.14
CA GLU A 44 5.57 -2.86 -13.36
C GLU A 44 4.51 -1.76 -13.42
N ARG A 45 3.41 -1.98 -14.16
CA ARG A 45 2.28 -1.04 -14.23
C ARG A 45 1.64 -0.82 -12.86
N THR A 46 1.47 -1.86 -12.06
CA THR A 46 0.92 -1.73 -10.70
C THR A 46 1.87 -0.97 -9.78
N ASN A 47 3.18 -1.21 -9.88
CA ASN A 47 4.16 -0.52 -9.04
C ASN A 47 4.21 0.97 -9.37
N LYS A 48 4.25 1.33 -10.66
CA LYS A 48 4.18 2.74 -11.10
C LYS A 48 2.92 3.46 -10.61
N LYS A 49 1.76 2.79 -10.61
CA LYS A 49 0.52 3.37 -10.06
C LYS A 49 0.64 3.64 -8.56
N LEU A 50 1.16 2.68 -7.81
CA LEU A 50 1.36 2.84 -6.35
C LEU A 50 2.39 3.93 -6.03
N GLU A 51 3.45 4.05 -6.82
CA GLU A 51 4.42 5.15 -6.70
C GLU A 51 3.75 6.50 -6.95
N GLN A 52 2.92 6.62 -8.00
CA GLN A 52 2.18 7.84 -8.30
C GLN A 52 1.18 8.21 -7.19
N GLU A 53 0.47 7.23 -6.63
CA GLU A 53 -0.43 7.46 -5.50
C GLU A 53 0.34 7.91 -4.25
N ARG A 54 1.49 7.30 -3.98
CA ARG A 54 2.39 7.71 -2.89
C ARG A 54 2.87 9.15 -3.06
N THR A 55 3.30 9.55 -4.25
CA THR A 55 3.77 10.92 -4.49
C THR A 55 2.62 11.92 -4.38
N ALA A 56 1.45 11.60 -4.90
CA ALA A 56 0.26 12.45 -4.80
C ALA A 56 -0.17 12.65 -3.34
N LEU A 57 -0.18 11.59 -2.53
CA LEU A 57 -0.48 11.67 -1.10
C LEU A 57 0.56 12.48 -0.33
N GLN A 58 1.85 12.32 -0.64
CA GLN A 58 2.90 13.13 -0.03
C GLN A 58 2.76 14.61 -0.35
N GLU A 59 2.37 14.95 -1.59
CA GLU A 59 2.09 16.33 -1.95
C GLU A 59 0.87 16.89 -1.21
N LEU A 60 -0.19 16.09 -1.04
CA LEU A 60 -1.36 16.48 -0.26
C LEU A 60 -1.00 16.75 1.21
N ILE A 61 -0.26 15.85 1.83
CA ILE A 61 0.20 16.02 3.22
C ILE A 61 1.04 17.29 3.35
N LYS A 62 1.97 17.55 2.44
CA LYS A 62 2.79 18.79 2.48
C LYS A 62 1.95 20.05 2.35
N ARG A 63 0.94 20.04 1.46
CA ARG A 63 0.03 21.18 1.31
C ARG A 63 -0.80 21.39 2.56
N GLU A 64 -1.26 20.31 3.16
CA GLU A 64 -2.06 20.36 4.38
C GLU A 64 -1.22 20.81 5.57
N GLU A 65 -0.02 20.27 5.74
CA GLU A 65 0.97 20.72 6.73
C GLU A 65 1.26 22.22 6.57
N HIS A 66 1.52 22.69 5.36
CA HIS A 66 1.71 24.12 5.10
C HIS A 66 0.45 24.96 5.44
N SER A 67 -0.74 24.44 5.15
CA SER A 67 -2.00 25.06 5.55
C SER A 67 -2.14 25.13 7.06
N TRP A 68 -1.82 24.05 7.78
CA TRP A 68 -1.85 23.99 9.24
C TRP A 68 -0.80 24.91 9.89
N GLU A 69 0.40 25.00 9.33
CA GLU A 69 1.41 25.97 9.76
C GLU A 69 0.90 27.41 9.58
N SER A 70 0.24 27.69 8.45
CA SER A 70 -0.33 29.01 8.20
C SER A 70 -1.47 29.37 9.16
N LEU A 71 -2.33 28.41 9.49
CA LEU A 71 -3.48 28.60 10.38
C LEU A 71 -3.07 28.63 11.85
N SER A 72 -2.15 27.76 12.26
CA SER A 72 -1.62 27.69 13.63
C SER A 72 -0.52 28.71 13.90
N SER A 73 -0.08 29.46 12.89
CA SER A 73 0.83 30.58 13.10
C SER A 73 0.21 31.51 14.14
N ILE A 74 0.91 31.69 15.26
CA ILE A 74 0.49 32.46 16.43
C ILE A 74 -0.03 33.85 16.03
N ARG A 75 0.53 34.43 14.96
CA ARG A 75 0.14 35.73 14.42
C ARG A 75 -1.26 35.76 13.80
N ASN A 76 -1.65 34.68 13.11
CA ASN A 76 -2.99 34.55 12.53
C ASN A 76 -4.02 34.22 13.59
N MET A 77 -3.68 33.37 14.57
CA MET A 77 -4.55 33.13 15.72
C MET A 77 -4.78 34.39 16.54
N ASP A 78 -3.73 35.19 16.82
CA ASP A 78 -3.86 36.48 17.53
C ASP A 78 -4.74 37.49 16.77
N ALA A 79 -4.61 37.54 15.44
CA ALA A 79 -5.49 38.37 14.60
C ALA A 79 -6.96 37.91 14.64
N LEU A 80 -7.23 36.60 14.53
CA LEU A 80 -8.57 36.02 14.62
C LEU A 80 -9.18 36.22 16.02
N MET A 81 -8.40 36.02 17.08
CA MET A 81 -8.85 36.23 18.46
C MET A 81 -9.20 37.70 18.71
N LYS A 82 -8.40 38.64 18.22
CA LYS A 82 -8.70 40.07 18.28
C LYS A 82 -9.97 40.44 17.50
N GLN A 83 -10.19 39.85 16.33
CA GLN A 83 -11.39 40.07 15.53
C GLN A 83 -12.66 39.54 16.21
N HIS A 84 -12.57 38.40 16.90
CA HIS A 84 -13.70 37.80 17.62
C HIS A 84 -13.84 38.29 19.07
N GLY A 85 -13.02 39.26 19.51
CA GLY A 85 -13.09 39.83 20.86
C GLY A 85 -12.66 38.86 21.98
N ILE A 86 -11.95 37.79 21.63
CA ILE A 86 -11.46 36.79 22.59
C ILE A 86 -10.13 37.30 23.14
N ALA A 87 -10.18 37.95 24.30
CA ALA A 87 -8.98 38.38 25.01
C ALA A 87 -8.36 37.19 25.75
N MET A 88 -7.37 36.55 25.14
CA MET A 88 -6.61 35.46 25.74
C MET A 88 -5.42 36.04 26.53
N THR A 89 -5.70 36.73 27.63
CA THR A 89 -4.66 37.10 28.60
C THR A 89 -4.30 35.86 29.42
N TRP A 90 -2.99 35.63 29.61
CA TRP A 90 -2.54 34.59 30.52
C TRP A 90 -3.16 34.86 31.89
N PRO A 91 -3.86 33.88 32.50
CA PRO A 91 -4.49 34.10 33.79
C PRO A 91 -3.41 34.44 34.81
N GLU A 92 -3.73 35.38 35.70
CA GLU A 92 -2.85 35.73 36.81
C GLU A 92 -2.52 34.45 37.60
N SER A 93 -1.25 34.30 38.00
CA SER A 93 -0.75 33.07 38.64
C SER A 93 -1.54 32.68 39.90
N SER A 94 -2.19 33.65 40.53
CA SER A 94 -3.12 33.48 41.66
C SER A 94 -4.40 32.70 41.32
N ARG A 95 -4.74 32.56 40.04
CA ARG A 95 -5.98 31.93 39.54
C ARG A 95 -5.75 30.55 38.94
N ILE A 96 -4.51 30.06 38.95
CA ILE A 96 -4.14 28.76 38.41
C ILE A 96 -4.23 27.72 39.53
N ILE A 97 -5.27 26.89 39.49
CA ILE A 97 -5.41 25.76 40.42
C ILE A 97 -4.52 24.62 39.90
N HIS A 98 -3.37 24.43 40.54
CA HIS A 98 -2.52 23.27 40.30
C HIS A 98 -3.15 22.04 40.97
N ILE A 99 -3.75 21.17 40.16
CA ILE A 99 -4.20 19.86 40.64
C ILE A 99 -2.93 19.02 40.81
N ALA A 100 -2.58 18.71 42.05
CA ALA A 100 -1.44 17.85 42.34
C ALA A 100 -1.68 16.44 41.77
N ASP A 101 -0.70 15.91 41.04
CA ASP A 101 -0.65 14.53 40.52
C ASP A 101 -0.49 13.51 41.67
N THR A 102 -1.49 13.43 42.55
CA THR A 102 -1.59 12.38 43.55
C THR A 102 -2.89 11.62 43.34
N PRO A 103 -2.84 10.35 42.87
CA PRO A 103 -4.00 9.49 42.83
C PRO A 103 -4.23 8.94 44.24
N SER A 104 -4.95 9.68 45.08
CA SER A 104 -5.50 9.15 46.31
C SER A 104 -6.98 9.47 46.40
N GLU A 105 -7.76 8.40 46.30
CA GLU A 105 -9.20 8.30 46.50
C GLU A 105 -10.12 8.73 45.35
N PRO A 106 -10.96 7.80 44.83
CA PRO A 106 -12.01 8.16 43.89
C PRO A 106 -13.02 9.09 44.57
N PRO A 107 -13.55 10.09 43.85
CA PRO A 107 -14.46 11.06 44.42
C PRO A 107 -15.73 10.39 44.93
N LEU A 108 -16.17 10.79 46.13
CA LEU A 108 -17.27 10.18 46.92
C LEU A 108 -18.61 10.06 46.17
N TYR A 109 -18.81 10.77 45.07
CA TYR A 109 -20.01 10.62 44.23
C TYR A 109 -20.05 9.29 43.44
N ALA A 110 -18.92 8.59 43.31
CA ALA A 110 -18.84 7.28 42.66
C ALA A 110 -19.25 6.11 43.58
N GLN A 111 -19.44 6.35 44.88
CA GLN A 111 -19.90 5.32 45.82
C GLN A 111 -21.43 5.22 45.80
N ARG A 112 -21.93 4.42 44.86
CA ARG A 112 -23.35 4.04 44.79
C ARG A 112 -23.71 3.20 46.02
N ARG A 113 -24.48 3.78 46.94
CA ARG A 113 -25.05 3.09 48.11
C ARG A 113 -25.79 1.81 47.70
N LYS A 114 -25.50 0.71 48.41
CA LYS A 114 -26.38 -0.45 48.56
C LYS A 114 -26.59 -0.67 50.05
#